data_AF-A0A135VLN4-F1
#
_entry.id   AF-A0A135VLN4-F1
#
_cell.length_a   1.000
_cell.length_b   1.000
_cell.length_c   1.000
_cell.angle_alpha   90.00
_cell.angle_beta   90.00
_cell.angle_gamma   90.00
#
_symmetry.space_group_name_H-M   'P 1'
#
loop_
_entity.id
_entity.type
_entity.pdbx_description
1 polymer ?
#
loop_
_entity_poly.entity_id
_entity_poly.type
_entity_poly.pdbx_seq_one_letter_code
_entity_poly.pdbx_strand_id
1 'polypeptide(L)'
;MTKVKNDVLCAIEVWRNLLEEIFDSRLEYAYAKGSAVKKWESPIDYVPVISDLDIHVMMTDSEVLFPKTKMGFESAVHVSKEYEDRFRRTRDDHLHIPRSQVVHINPNLNDPSFFLPRVSEVHVMVGSPKDAKMPIAEEIRNSDYSQIQELASYLEDLPRQTFDRVGFDFWALLRRMNWRVSPAPIRILTQYHSSPAEVWNWNRTRILKELKEKELTPIADLYQKYYDVGWELFLSNFTDYAKFRELVVHGYAVLHGCLRAIQNIH
;
A
#
# COMPACT_ATOMS: atom_id res chain seq x y z
N MET A 1 11.25 2.72 -15.51
CA MET A 1 11.16 3.18 -14.10
C MET A 1 11.04 4.69 -13.96
N THR A 2 11.89 5.49 -14.60
CA THR A 2 11.88 6.97 -14.48
C THR A 2 10.52 7.60 -14.74
N LYS A 3 9.84 7.20 -15.82
CA LYS A 3 8.53 7.77 -16.18
C LYS A 3 7.43 7.50 -15.13
N VAL A 4 7.34 6.26 -14.62
CA VAL A 4 6.42 5.89 -13.53
C VAL A 4 6.74 6.63 -12.22
N LYS A 5 8.02 6.87 -11.92
CA LYS A 5 8.40 7.69 -10.77
C LYS A 5 7.94 9.14 -10.94
N ASN A 6 8.09 9.70 -12.13
CA ASN A 6 7.60 11.04 -12.44
C ASN A 6 6.07 11.12 -12.38
N ASP A 7 5.35 10.07 -12.80
CA ASP A 7 3.89 9.97 -12.61
C ASP A 7 3.54 10.04 -11.10
N VAL A 8 4.25 9.30 -10.24
CA VAL A 8 4.05 9.36 -8.78
C VAL A 8 4.33 10.75 -8.19
N LEU A 9 5.44 11.39 -8.56
CA LEU A 9 5.80 12.72 -8.06
C LEU A 9 4.77 13.78 -8.51
N CYS A 10 4.30 13.71 -9.75
CA CYS A 10 3.23 14.57 -10.24
C CYS A 10 1.93 14.36 -9.45
N ALA A 11 1.58 13.11 -9.13
CA ALA A 11 0.37 12.82 -8.35
C ALA A 11 0.45 13.38 -6.93
N ILE A 12 1.63 13.30 -6.28
CA ILE A 12 1.87 13.92 -4.97
C ILE A 12 1.65 15.43 -5.03
N GLU A 13 2.20 16.09 -6.04
CA GLU A 13 2.05 17.53 -6.24
C GLU A 13 0.60 17.94 -6.47
N VAL A 14 -0.13 17.21 -7.32
CA VAL A 14 -1.56 17.47 -7.57
C VAL A 14 -2.37 17.29 -6.29
N TRP A 15 -2.11 16.23 -5.51
CA TRP A 15 -2.78 16.01 -4.24
C TRP A 15 -2.46 17.07 -3.21
N ARG A 16 -1.20 17.55 -3.12
CA ARG A 16 -0.82 18.65 -2.22
C ARG A 16 -1.73 19.85 -2.46
N ASN A 17 -1.74 20.34 -3.71
CA ASN A 17 -2.49 21.54 -4.07
C ASN A 17 -4.00 21.34 -3.88
N LEU A 18 -4.52 20.16 -4.24
CA LEU A 18 -5.94 19.84 -4.08
C LEU A 18 -6.37 19.78 -2.60
N LEU A 19 -5.55 19.20 -1.72
CA LEU A 19 -5.83 19.13 -0.28
C LEU A 19 -5.82 20.52 0.37
N GLU A 20 -4.83 21.35 0.04
CA GLU A 20 -4.74 22.73 0.53
C GLU A 20 -5.96 23.55 0.10
N GLU A 21 -6.42 23.41 -1.15
CA GLU A 21 -7.59 24.15 -1.64
C GLU A 21 -8.93 23.68 -1.02
N ILE A 22 -9.11 22.37 -0.82
CA ILE A 22 -10.39 21.83 -0.33
C ILE A 22 -10.55 22.03 1.17
N PHE A 23 -9.47 21.79 1.92
CA PHE A 23 -9.51 21.73 3.37
C PHE A 23 -8.99 23.02 4.02
N ASP A 24 -8.17 23.80 3.31
CA ASP A 24 -7.68 25.12 3.73
C ASP A 24 -7.23 25.12 5.20
N SER A 25 -7.80 25.99 6.04
CA SER A 25 -7.45 26.11 7.45
C SER A 25 -7.77 24.88 8.30
N ARG A 26 -8.51 23.90 7.77
CA ARG A 26 -8.82 22.63 8.47
C ARG A 26 -7.71 21.61 8.31
N LEU A 27 -6.78 21.77 7.37
CA LEU A 27 -5.67 20.86 7.15
C LEU A 27 -4.51 21.18 8.10
N GLU A 28 -4.22 20.31 9.07
CA GLU A 28 -3.06 20.50 9.97
C GLU A 28 -1.76 20.10 9.25
N TYR A 29 -1.75 18.90 8.66
CA TYR A 29 -0.65 18.42 7.82
C TYR A 29 -1.10 17.27 6.91
N ALA A 30 -0.34 17.04 5.85
CA ALA A 30 -0.48 15.88 4.99
C ALA A 30 0.90 15.33 4.61
N TYR A 31 0.99 14.02 4.45
CA TYR A 31 2.19 13.35 3.96
C TYR A 31 1.86 12.14 3.10
N ALA A 32 2.75 11.83 2.15
CA ALA A 32 2.74 10.58 1.42
C ALA A 32 3.67 9.57 2.09
N LYS A 33 3.27 8.29 2.12
CA LYS A 33 4.08 7.19 2.66
C LYS A 33 4.06 5.96 1.76
N GLY A 34 4.72 4.90 2.20
CA GLY A 34 4.64 3.59 1.54
C GLY A 34 5.54 3.48 0.31
N SER A 35 5.22 2.53 -0.56
CA SER A 35 6.13 2.14 -1.66
C SER A 35 6.33 3.21 -2.72
N ALA A 36 5.35 4.11 -2.90
CA ALA A 36 5.42 5.20 -3.87
C ALA A 36 6.57 6.18 -3.60
N VAL A 37 6.87 6.46 -2.32
CA VAL A 37 7.84 7.48 -1.91
C VAL A 37 9.20 6.92 -1.48
N LYS A 38 9.28 5.61 -1.22
CA LYS A 38 10.56 4.92 -0.96
C LYS A 38 11.52 5.01 -2.17
N LYS A 39 12.80 4.80 -1.90
CA LYS A 39 13.84 4.63 -2.93
C LYS A 39 13.59 3.33 -3.70
N TRP A 40 13.55 3.43 -5.03
CA TRP A 40 13.40 2.27 -5.92
C TRP A 40 14.77 1.84 -6.44
N GLU A 41 15.03 0.55 -6.31
CA GLU A 41 16.26 -0.11 -6.74
C GLU A 41 15.98 -1.18 -7.80
N SER A 42 14.73 -1.64 -7.90
CA SER A 42 14.27 -2.50 -8.99
C SER A 42 12.81 -2.25 -9.36
N PRO A 43 12.31 -2.80 -10.49
CA PRO A 43 10.95 -2.60 -10.94
C PRO A 43 9.87 -3.05 -9.95
N ILE A 44 10.14 -4.02 -9.08
CA ILE A 44 9.14 -4.50 -8.12
C ILE A 44 8.86 -3.51 -7.00
N ASP A 45 9.75 -2.54 -6.77
CA ASP A 45 9.58 -1.56 -5.68
C ASP A 45 8.32 -0.71 -5.87
N TYR A 46 7.84 -0.57 -7.11
CA TYR A 46 6.55 0.01 -7.42
C TYR A 46 5.98 -0.57 -8.70
N VAL A 47 4.76 -1.11 -8.62
CA VAL A 47 4.04 -1.73 -9.75
C VAL A 47 2.66 -1.08 -9.90
N PRO A 48 2.35 -0.39 -11.01
CA PRO A 48 1.13 0.42 -11.15
C PRO A 48 -0.20 -0.28 -10.81
N VAL A 49 -0.33 -1.57 -11.14
CA VAL A 49 -1.56 -2.34 -10.85
C VAL A 49 -1.81 -2.47 -9.36
N ILE A 50 -0.76 -2.72 -8.58
CA ILE A 50 -0.85 -3.22 -7.21
C ILE A 50 -0.19 -2.30 -6.18
N SER A 51 0.44 -1.20 -6.59
CA SER A 51 0.95 -0.17 -5.68
C SER A 51 -0.01 1.01 -5.61
N ASP A 52 -0.26 1.50 -4.40
CA ASP A 52 -0.92 2.78 -4.11
C ASP A 52 0.11 3.89 -3.88
N LEU A 53 -0.40 5.12 -3.99
CA LEU A 53 0.13 6.31 -3.35
C LEU A 53 -0.66 6.53 -2.05
N ASP A 54 -0.07 6.15 -0.91
CA ASP A 54 -0.68 6.32 0.41
C ASP A 54 -0.54 7.77 0.88
N ILE A 55 -1.65 8.49 1.02
CA ILE A 55 -1.69 9.88 1.46
C ILE A 55 -2.39 9.92 2.81
N HIS A 56 -1.74 10.44 3.83
CA HIS A 56 -2.30 10.56 5.16
C HIS A 56 -2.55 12.03 5.47
N VAL A 57 -3.75 12.31 6.00
CA VAL A 57 -4.26 13.67 6.22
C VAL A 57 -4.66 13.82 7.69
N MET A 58 -4.06 14.80 8.37
CA MET A 58 -4.47 15.24 9.70
C MET A 58 -5.28 16.52 9.59
N MET A 59 -6.45 16.53 10.21
CA MET A 59 -7.33 17.69 10.31
C MET A 59 -7.14 18.39 11.65
N THR A 60 -7.35 19.71 11.71
CA THR A 60 -7.34 20.49 12.97
C THR A 60 -8.57 20.23 13.83
N ASP A 61 -9.63 19.70 13.23
CA ASP A 61 -10.88 19.31 13.88
C ASP A 61 -11.08 17.79 13.86
N SER A 62 -12.11 17.31 14.55
CA SER A 62 -12.49 15.88 14.58
C SER A 62 -13.47 15.50 13.47
N GLU A 63 -13.78 16.41 12.55
CA GLU A 63 -14.78 16.18 11.53
C GLU A 63 -14.25 15.23 10.46
N VAL A 64 -15.14 14.45 9.85
CA VAL A 64 -14.77 13.57 8.74
C VAL A 64 -14.35 14.40 7.51
N LEU A 65 -13.48 13.84 6.67
CA LEU A 65 -13.10 14.47 5.39
C LEU A 65 -14.33 14.81 4.53
N PHE A 66 -15.28 13.86 4.48
CA PHE A 66 -16.57 14.02 3.80
C PHE A 66 -17.70 13.50 4.68
N PRO A 67 -18.78 14.26 4.89
CA PRO A 67 -19.91 13.83 5.72
C PRO A 67 -20.62 12.61 5.12
N LYS A 68 -21.24 11.78 5.97
CA LYS A 68 -22.03 10.60 5.55
C LYS A 68 -23.41 11.00 5.00
N THR A 69 -23.42 11.93 4.05
CA THR A 69 -24.61 12.46 3.39
C THR A 69 -24.46 12.34 1.89
N LYS A 70 -25.56 12.51 1.14
CA LYS A 70 -25.52 12.57 -0.33
C LYS A 70 -24.51 13.62 -0.82
N MET A 71 -24.53 14.82 -0.23
CA MET A 71 -23.61 15.89 -0.57
C MET A 71 -22.15 15.51 -0.29
N GLY A 72 -21.86 14.87 0.84
CA GLY A 72 -20.50 14.41 1.14
C GLY A 72 -20.00 13.35 0.16
N PHE A 73 -20.87 12.42 -0.26
CA PHE A 73 -20.55 11.46 -1.31
C PHE A 73 -20.27 12.14 -2.66
N GLU A 74 -21.13 13.07 -3.08
CA GLU A 74 -20.93 13.84 -4.32
C GLU A 74 -19.63 14.65 -4.29
N SER A 75 -19.31 15.28 -3.15
CA SER A 75 -18.03 15.96 -2.96
C SER A 75 -16.85 14.99 -3.07
N ALA A 76 -16.91 13.81 -2.45
CA ALA A 76 -15.83 12.83 -2.55
C ALA A 76 -15.59 12.37 -4.00
N VAL A 77 -16.67 12.14 -4.77
CA VAL A 77 -16.57 11.81 -6.21
C VAL A 77 -16.00 12.98 -7.00
N HIS A 78 -16.42 14.21 -6.71
CA HIS A 78 -15.91 15.40 -7.37
C HIS A 78 -14.40 15.57 -7.12
N VAL A 79 -13.94 15.43 -5.88
CA VAL A 79 -12.51 15.50 -5.53
C VAL A 79 -11.71 14.42 -6.26
N SER A 80 -12.22 13.18 -6.32
CA SER A 80 -11.58 12.11 -7.10
C SER A 80 -11.44 12.47 -8.57
N LYS A 81 -12.48 13.07 -9.17
CA LYS A 81 -12.43 13.52 -10.56
C LYS A 81 -11.44 14.67 -10.75
N GLU A 82 -11.43 15.65 -9.86
CA GLU A 82 -10.53 16.80 -9.97
C GLU A 82 -9.06 16.41 -9.84
N TYR A 83 -8.74 15.42 -8.99
CA TYR A 83 -7.42 14.82 -8.97
C TYR A 83 -7.02 14.29 -10.35
N GLU A 84 -7.87 13.45 -10.98
CA GLU A 84 -7.55 12.88 -12.29
C GLU A 84 -7.41 13.94 -13.38
N ASP A 85 -8.32 14.92 -13.40
CA ASP A 85 -8.32 15.98 -14.41
C ASP A 85 -7.07 16.86 -14.30
N ARG A 86 -6.71 17.29 -13.08
CA ARG A 86 -5.49 18.06 -12.83
C ARG A 86 -4.24 17.25 -13.20
N PHE A 87 -4.20 15.97 -12.84
CA PHE A 87 -3.10 15.08 -13.21
C PHE A 87 -2.90 15.02 -14.73
N ARG A 88 -3.97 14.75 -15.49
CA ARG A 88 -3.92 14.67 -16.96
C ARG A 88 -3.50 15.99 -17.61
N ARG A 89 -3.91 17.14 -17.06
CA ARG A 89 -3.50 18.47 -17.54
C ARG A 89 -2.03 18.75 -17.28
N THR A 90 -1.52 18.36 -16.10
CA THR A 90 -0.12 18.58 -15.72
C THR A 90 0.83 17.61 -16.43
N ARG A 91 0.33 16.42 -16.79
CA ARG A 91 1.15 15.33 -17.33
C ARG A 91 0.44 14.61 -18.47
N ASP A 92 0.50 15.22 -19.65
CA ASP A 92 -0.09 14.70 -20.88
C ASP A 92 0.51 13.35 -21.32
N ASP A 93 1.80 13.14 -21.04
CA ASP A 93 2.55 11.96 -21.47
C ASP A 93 2.54 10.78 -20.48
N HIS A 94 1.78 10.82 -19.38
CA HIS A 94 1.85 9.82 -18.29
C HIS A 94 1.73 8.35 -18.76
N LEU A 95 2.40 7.42 -18.05
CA LEU A 95 2.16 5.98 -18.24
C LEU A 95 0.93 5.50 -17.47
N HIS A 96 0.74 6.00 -16.25
CA HIS A 96 -0.44 5.73 -15.45
C HIS A 96 -0.80 6.90 -14.56
N ILE A 97 -2.04 6.90 -14.08
CA ILE A 97 -2.46 7.74 -12.97
C ILE A 97 -2.27 6.91 -11.70
N PRO A 98 -1.36 7.28 -10.77
CA PRO A 98 -1.20 6.55 -9.52
C PRO A 98 -2.51 6.44 -8.77
N ARG A 99 -2.86 5.22 -8.32
CA ARG A 99 -4.01 5.05 -7.43
C ARG A 99 -3.66 5.68 -6.09
N SER A 100 -4.39 6.71 -5.71
CA SER A 100 -4.30 7.27 -4.36
C SER A 100 -5.12 6.48 -3.35
N GLN A 101 -4.60 6.40 -2.13
CA GLN A 101 -5.33 5.97 -0.95
C GLN A 101 -5.22 7.08 0.08
N VAL A 102 -6.29 7.84 0.25
CA VAL A 102 -6.35 8.94 1.24
C VAL A 102 -6.84 8.39 2.58
N VAL A 103 -6.02 8.53 3.62
CA VAL A 103 -6.26 8.05 4.98
C VAL A 103 -6.46 9.26 5.89
N HIS A 104 -7.63 9.35 6.52
CA HIS A 104 -7.90 10.33 7.56
C HIS A 104 -7.26 9.85 8.88
N ILE A 105 -6.31 10.62 9.43
CA ILE A 105 -5.53 10.20 10.60
C ILE A 105 -6.37 10.29 11.88
N ASN A 106 -7.15 11.36 12.07
CA ASN A 106 -7.81 11.70 13.34
C ASN A 106 -8.57 10.53 13.98
N PRO A 107 -9.41 9.74 13.25
CA PRO A 107 -10.15 8.63 13.85
C PRO A 107 -9.27 7.49 14.35
N ASN A 108 -8.05 7.37 13.84
CA ASN A 108 -7.13 6.27 14.15
C ASN A 108 -6.19 6.61 15.32
N LEU A 109 -6.14 7.86 15.80
CA LEU A 109 -5.23 8.25 16.89
C LEU A 109 -5.51 7.54 18.22
N ASN A 110 -6.74 7.03 18.39
CA ASN A 110 -7.15 6.27 19.57
C ASN A 110 -7.02 4.75 19.38
N ASP A 111 -6.65 4.29 18.19
CA ASP A 111 -6.44 2.86 17.92
C ASP A 111 -5.02 2.48 18.39
N PRO A 112 -4.88 1.57 19.37
CA PRO A 112 -3.57 1.17 19.88
C PRO A 112 -2.72 0.43 18.84
N SER A 113 -3.31 -0.04 17.74
CA SER A 113 -2.61 -0.67 16.62
C SER A 113 -2.17 0.33 15.54
N PHE A 114 -2.57 1.59 15.64
CA PHE A 114 -2.19 2.63 14.70
C PHE A 114 -0.96 3.39 15.16
N PHE A 115 0.15 3.18 14.45
CA PHE A 115 1.40 3.88 14.69
C PHE A 115 1.65 4.94 13.63
N LEU A 116 1.89 6.16 14.09
CA LEU A 116 2.37 7.24 13.23
C LEU A 116 3.84 6.96 12.83
N PRO A 117 4.20 7.19 11.55
CA PRO A 117 5.58 7.03 11.09
C PRO A 117 6.46 8.17 11.63
N ARG A 118 7.78 7.98 11.59
CA ARG A 118 8.73 9.07 11.83
C ARG A 118 8.69 10.05 10.66
N VAL A 119 8.99 11.32 10.91
CA VAL A 119 9.03 12.33 9.83
C VAL A 119 10.04 11.95 8.73
N SER A 120 11.15 11.30 9.08
CA SER A 120 12.15 10.81 8.12
C SER A 120 11.70 9.65 7.23
N GLU A 121 10.55 9.03 7.53
CA GLU A 121 10.01 7.87 6.81
C GLU A 121 8.91 8.26 5.79
N VAL A 122 8.56 9.54 5.73
CA VAL A 122 7.47 10.06 4.91
C VAL A 122 7.92 11.19 3.99
N HIS A 123 7.14 11.44 2.95
CA HIS A 123 7.27 12.63 2.12
C HIS A 123 6.22 13.65 2.58
N VAL A 124 6.66 14.65 3.35
CA VAL A 124 5.78 15.73 3.84
C VAL A 124 5.28 16.55 2.65
N MET A 125 3.95 16.72 2.58
CA MET A 125 3.28 17.47 1.52
C MET A 125 2.85 18.85 2.01
N VAL A 126 2.25 18.91 3.20
CA VAL A 126 1.70 20.12 3.83
C VAL A 126 1.98 20.11 5.32
N GLY A 127 2.29 21.26 5.90
CA GLY A 127 2.45 21.44 7.35
C GLY A 127 3.66 20.71 7.93
N SER A 128 3.59 20.43 9.23
CA SER A 128 4.68 19.82 10.01
C SER A 128 4.15 18.62 10.82
N PRO A 129 4.25 17.40 10.30
CA PRO A 129 3.85 16.21 11.05
C PRO A 129 4.65 16.09 12.35
N LYS A 130 3.98 15.60 13.40
CA LYS A 130 4.61 15.40 14.72
C LYS A 130 5.37 14.09 14.72
N ASP A 131 6.58 14.10 15.26
CA ASP A 131 7.29 12.85 15.54
C ASP A 131 6.53 12.06 16.60
N ALA A 132 6.26 10.80 16.27
CA ALA A 132 5.55 9.90 17.15
C ALA A 132 6.53 9.02 17.94
N LYS A 133 6.12 8.66 19.15
CA LYS A 133 6.81 7.64 19.92
C LYS A 133 6.60 6.30 19.20
N MET A 134 7.69 5.70 18.75
CA MET A 134 7.64 4.39 18.14
C MET A 134 7.27 3.32 19.19
N PRO A 135 6.44 2.33 18.82
CA PRO A 135 6.20 1.17 19.67
C PRO A 135 7.50 0.43 19.94
N ILE A 136 7.54 -0.29 21.07
CA ILE A 136 8.69 -1.15 21.37
C ILE A 136 8.70 -2.35 20.41
N ALA A 137 9.88 -2.93 20.20
CA ALA A 137 10.06 -3.98 19.20
C ALA A 137 9.12 -5.18 19.39
N GLU A 138 8.81 -5.54 20.64
CA GLU A 138 7.91 -6.64 20.97
C GLU A 138 6.45 -6.36 20.57
N GLU A 139 5.97 -5.13 20.74
CA GLU A 139 4.61 -4.73 20.30
C GLU A 139 4.46 -4.89 18.79
N ILE A 140 5.48 -4.46 18.02
CA ILE A 140 5.48 -4.61 16.56
C ILE A 140 5.45 -6.09 16.18
N ARG A 141 6.30 -6.92 16.80
CA ARG A 141 6.36 -8.36 16.49
C ARG A 141 5.03 -9.06 16.80
N ASN A 142 4.44 -8.78 17.96
CA ASN A 142 3.17 -9.37 18.37
C ASN A 142 2.02 -8.96 17.46
N SER A 143 1.97 -7.68 17.06
CA SER A 143 0.99 -7.18 16.11
C SER A 143 1.16 -7.85 14.73
N ASP A 144 2.39 -7.88 14.21
CA ASP A 144 2.71 -8.48 12.91
C ASP A 144 2.45 -9.99 12.90
N TYR A 145 2.76 -10.69 13.99
CA TYR A 145 2.45 -12.10 14.19
C TYR A 145 0.94 -12.35 14.11
N SER A 146 0.15 -11.60 14.88
CA SER A 146 -1.31 -11.72 14.92
C SER A 146 -1.92 -11.48 13.54
N GLN A 147 -1.44 -10.45 12.84
CA GLN A 147 -1.89 -10.10 11.49
C GLN A 147 -1.57 -11.18 10.44
N ILE A 148 -0.49 -11.96 10.61
CA ILE A 148 -0.24 -13.14 9.75
C ILE A 148 -1.18 -14.28 10.12
N GLN A 149 -1.43 -14.55 11.40
CA GLN A 149 -2.36 -15.60 11.82
C GLN A 149 -3.78 -15.36 11.29
N GLU A 150 -4.24 -14.11 11.24
CA GLU A 150 -5.53 -13.73 10.66
C GLU A 150 -5.68 -14.09 9.18
N LEU A 151 -4.57 -14.29 8.45
CA LEU A 151 -4.59 -14.73 7.05
C LEU A 151 -5.23 -16.12 6.87
N ALA A 152 -5.23 -16.97 7.90
CA ALA A 152 -5.79 -18.32 7.79
C ALA A 152 -7.24 -18.30 7.30
N SER A 153 -8.10 -17.53 7.97
CA SER A 153 -9.52 -17.38 7.61
C SER A 153 -9.72 -16.82 6.20
N TYR A 154 -8.86 -15.88 5.80
CA TYR A 154 -8.90 -15.28 4.46
C TYR A 154 -8.50 -16.28 3.37
N LEU A 155 -7.46 -17.09 3.62
CA LEU A 155 -6.96 -18.09 2.69
C LEU A 155 -7.94 -19.26 2.51
N GLU A 156 -8.65 -19.65 3.57
CA GLU A 156 -9.71 -20.65 3.51
C GLU A 156 -10.88 -20.18 2.63
N ASP A 157 -11.24 -18.91 2.70
CA ASP A 157 -12.36 -18.35 1.94
C ASP A 157 -12.00 -17.98 0.49
N LEU A 158 -10.73 -17.78 0.18
CA LEU A 158 -10.29 -17.26 -1.12
C LEU A 158 -10.75 -18.11 -2.32
N PRO A 159 -10.69 -19.46 -2.31
CA PRO A 159 -11.18 -20.27 -3.42
C PRO A 159 -12.65 -19.98 -3.76
N ARG A 160 -13.50 -19.84 -2.73
CA ARG A 160 -14.92 -19.49 -2.87
C ARG A 160 -15.09 -18.10 -3.48
N GLN A 161 -14.21 -17.16 -3.15
CA GLN A 161 -14.25 -15.81 -3.72
C GLN A 161 -13.73 -15.72 -5.16
N THR A 162 -13.11 -16.78 -5.69
CA THR A 162 -12.36 -16.74 -6.96
C THR A 162 -13.02 -17.55 -8.08
N PHE A 163 -13.68 -18.68 -7.76
CA PHE A 163 -14.08 -19.66 -8.78
C PHE A 163 -15.08 -19.14 -9.83
N ASP A 164 -15.92 -18.17 -9.46
CA ASP A 164 -16.98 -17.59 -10.30
C ASP A 164 -16.59 -16.25 -10.94
N ARG A 165 -15.34 -15.81 -10.77
CA ARG A 165 -14.86 -14.49 -11.22
C ARG A 165 -14.46 -14.51 -12.68
N VAL A 166 -14.83 -13.45 -13.41
CA VAL A 166 -14.45 -13.24 -14.81
C VAL A 166 -13.97 -11.82 -15.07
N GLY A 167 -13.04 -11.65 -16.00
CA GLY A 167 -12.57 -10.33 -16.46
C GLY A 167 -12.18 -9.39 -15.30
N PHE A 168 -12.85 -8.24 -15.23
CA PHE A 168 -12.59 -7.22 -14.22
C PHE A 168 -13.02 -7.60 -12.79
N ASP A 169 -13.75 -8.69 -12.57
CA ASP A 169 -14.02 -9.16 -11.21
C ASP A 169 -12.73 -9.49 -10.45
N PHE A 170 -11.71 -9.96 -11.17
CA PHE A 170 -10.38 -10.18 -10.62
C PHE A 170 -9.73 -8.90 -10.13
N TRP A 171 -10.04 -7.75 -10.72
CA TRP A 171 -9.51 -6.46 -10.28
C TRP A 171 -9.92 -6.17 -8.82
N ALA A 172 -11.21 -6.30 -8.52
CA ALA A 172 -11.72 -6.08 -7.17
C ALA A 172 -11.14 -7.09 -6.16
N LEU A 173 -10.95 -8.34 -6.57
CA LEU A 173 -10.29 -9.36 -5.76
C LEU A 173 -8.83 -8.99 -5.46
N LEU A 174 -8.05 -8.64 -6.49
CA LEU A 174 -6.66 -8.24 -6.38
C LEU A 174 -6.47 -7.02 -5.49
N ARG A 175 -7.36 -6.03 -5.57
CA ARG A 175 -7.33 -4.86 -4.67
C ARG A 175 -7.40 -5.26 -3.21
N ARG A 176 -8.30 -6.17 -2.85
CA ARG A 176 -8.46 -6.67 -1.46
C ARG A 176 -7.31 -7.57 -1.04
N MET A 177 -6.77 -8.35 -1.97
CA MET A 177 -5.64 -9.26 -1.72
C MET A 177 -4.34 -8.48 -1.50
N ASN A 178 -4.09 -7.42 -2.27
CA ASN A 178 -2.81 -6.74 -2.26
C ASN A 178 -2.42 -6.13 -0.90
N TRP A 179 -3.38 -5.57 -0.17
CA TRP A 179 -3.16 -5.07 1.20
C TRP A 179 -2.75 -6.16 2.20
N ARG A 180 -2.93 -7.44 1.85
CA ARG A 180 -2.43 -8.58 2.63
C ARG A 180 -1.08 -9.05 2.10
N VAL A 181 -0.94 -9.18 0.77
CA VAL A 181 0.28 -9.69 0.13
C VAL A 181 1.47 -8.77 0.38
N SER A 182 1.30 -7.47 0.17
CA SER A 182 2.40 -6.51 0.27
C SER A 182 3.06 -6.46 1.66
N PRO A 183 2.34 -6.43 2.78
CA PRO A 183 2.98 -6.43 4.10
C PRO A 183 3.38 -7.83 4.60
N ALA A 184 2.86 -8.93 4.04
CA ALA A 184 3.07 -10.25 4.64
C ALA A 184 4.57 -10.65 4.76
N PRO A 185 5.41 -10.51 3.72
CA PRO A 185 6.85 -10.71 3.86
C PRO A 185 7.55 -9.82 4.89
N ILE A 186 7.13 -8.55 5.01
CA ILE A 186 7.66 -7.60 5.98
C ILE A 186 7.41 -8.13 7.39
N ARG A 187 6.17 -8.55 7.67
CA ARG A 187 5.73 -9.10 8.96
C ARG A 187 6.44 -10.39 9.36
N ILE A 188 6.86 -11.20 8.39
CA ILE A 188 7.74 -12.35 8.68
C ILE A 188 9.12 -11.86 9.09
N LEU A 189 9.71 -10.93 8.34
CA LEU A 189 11.05 -10.42 8.63
C LEU A 189 11.13 -9.65 9.95
N THR A 190 10.05 -9.01 10.41
CA THR A 190 10.04 -8.34 11.73
C THR A 190 10.28 -9.31 12.89
N GLN A 191 9.95 -10.60 12.71
CA GLN A 191 10.20 -11.63 13.71
C GLN A 191 11.70 -11.96 13.87
N TYR A 192 12.51 -11.73 12.83
CA TYR A 192 13.94 -12.06 12.82
C TYR A 192 14.86 -10.86 13.02
N HIS A 193 14.36 -9.63 12.84
CA HIS A 193 15.18 -8.42 12.89
C HIS A 193 15.22 -7.82 14.30
N SER A 194 16.38 -7.29 14.72
CA SER A 194 16.53 -6.64 16.03
C SER A 194 15.70 -5.36 16.15
N SER A 195 15.54 -4.63 15.04
CA SER A 195 14.72 -3.42 14.91
C SER A 195 13.56 -3.65 13.93
N PRO A 196 12.41 -4.21 14.37
CA PRO A 196 11.28 -4.51 13.48
C PRO A 196 10.68 -3.26 12.85
N ALA A 197 10.77 -2.09 13.51
CA ALA A 197 10.38 -0.81 12.94
C ALA A 197 11.17 -0.46 11.66
N GLU A 198 12.47 -0.78 11.62
CA GLU A 198 13.29 -0.49 10.44
C GLU A 198 12.84 -1.31 9.22
N VAL A 199 12.43 -2.57 9.42
CA VAL A 199 11.99 -3.47 8.36
C VAL A 199 10.82 -2.88 7.57
N TRP A 200 9.90 -2.20 8.26
CA TRP A 200 8.76 -1.52 7.64
C TRP A 200 9.17 -0.37 6.69
N ASN A 201 10.40 0.15 6.79
CA ASN A 201 10.93 1.18 5.89
C ASN A 201 11.63 0.61 4.66
N TRP A 202 11.87 -0.70 4.59
CA TRP A 202 12.57 -1.30 3.47
C TRP A 202 11.74 -1.26 2.18
N ASN A 203 12.41 -1.13 1.04
CA ASN A 203 11.80 -1.34 -0.26
C ASN A 203 11.69 -2.86 -0.53
N ARG A 204 10.99 -3.25 -1.60
CA ARG A 204 10.74 -4.67 -1.91
C ARG A 204 12.02 -5.37 -2.35
N THR A 205 12.92 -4.67 -3.03
CA THR A 205 14.25 -5.18 -3.40
C THR A 205 15.03 -5.66 -2.17
N ARG A 206 15.11 -4.84 -1.11
CA ARG A 206 15.75 -5.22 0.16
C ARG A 206 14.98 -6.34 0.85
N ILE A 207 13.65 -6.28 0.90
CA ILE A 207 12.83 -7.37 1.48
C ILE A 207 13.15 -8.73 0.83
N LEU A 208 13.28 -8.79 -0.50
CA LEU A 208 13.61 -10.05 -1.18
C LEU A 208 14.99 -10.58 -0.81
N LYS A 209 15.99 -9.69 -0.74
CA LYS A 209 17.34 -10.05 -0.32
C LYS A 209 17.33 -10.64 1.09
N GLU A 210 16.66 -9.96 2.01
CA GLU A 210 16.60 -10.35 3.42
C GLU A 210 15.83 -11.66 3.63
N LEU A 211 14.74 -11.89 2.87
CA LEU A 211 14.06 -13.19 2.88
C LEU A 211 15.01 -14.32 2.47
N LYS A 212 15.81 -14.13 1.42
CA LYS A 212 16.77 -15.15 0.95
C LYS A 212 17.87 -15.41 1.98
N GLU A 213 18.37 -14.35 2.63
CA GLU A 213 19.36 -14.46 3.70
C GLU A 213 18.82 -15.17 4.96
N LYS A 214 17.49 -15.17 5.17
CA LYS A 214 16.81 -15.94 6.23
C LYS A 214 16.33 -17.32 5.78
N GLU A 215 16.85 -17.82 4.64
CA GLU A 215 16.48 -19.13 4.07
C GLU A 215 14.99 -19.25 3.69
N LEU A 216 14.30 -18.12 3.52
CA LEU A 216 12.90 -18.03 3.06
C LEU A 216 12.81 -17.84 1.54
N THR A 217 13.75 -18.42 0.79
CA THR A 217 13.83 -18.32 -0.68
C THR A 217 12.52 -18.64 -1.41
N PRO A 218 11.75 -19.68 -1.04
CA PRO A 218 10.47 -19.94 -1.69
C PRO A 218 9.47 -18.77 -1.60
N ILE A 219 9.42 -18.07 -0.46
CA ILE A 219 8.56 -16.89 -0.28
C ILE A 219 9.10 -15.73 -1.12
N ALA A 220 10.42 -15.52 -1.12
CA ALA A 220 11.04 -14.46 -1.91
C ALA A 220 10.74 -14.62 -3.40
N ASP A 221 10.89 -15.82 -3.96
CA ASP A 221 10.69 -16.06 -5.38
C ASP A 221 9.21 -15.92 -5.79
N LEU A 222 8.27 -16.35 -4.93
CA LEU A 222 6.83 -16.13 -5.14
C LEU A 222 6.47 -14.64 -5.05
N TYR A 223 7.08 -13.91 -4.12
CA TYR A 223 6.83 -12.48 -3.93
C TYR A 223 7.36 -11.66 -5.11
N GLN A 224 8.55 -11.99 -5.63
CA GLN A 224 9.09 -11.43 -6.87
C GLN A 224 8.13 -11.69 -8.05
N LYS A 225 7.72 -12.94 -8.26
CA LYS A 225 6.78 -13.31 -9.34
C LYS A 225 5.46 -12.57 -9.25
N TYR A 226 4.91 -12.36 -8.05
CA TYR A 226 3.70 -11.56 -7.86
C TYR A 226 3.85 -10.15 -8.44
N TYR A 227 4.97 -9.45 -8.19
CA TYR A 227 5.18 -8.12 -8.76
C TYR A 227 5.52 -8.12 -10.25
N ASP A 228 6.29 -9.10 -10.72
CA ASP A 228 6.63 -9.23 -12.15
C ASP A 228 5.38 -9.46 -13.00
N VAL A 229 4.51 -10.38 -12.57
CA VAL A 229 3.21 -10.61 -13.23
C VAL A 229 2.31 -9.38 -13.14
N GLY A 230 2.41 -8.61 -12.04
CA GLY A 230 1.74 -7.32 -11.92
C GLY A 230 2.18 -6.33 -13.00
N TRP A 231 3.48 -6.28 -13.33
CA TRP A 231 3.98 -5.48 -14.45
C TRP A 231 3.49 -5.99 -15.80
N GLU A 232 3.55 -7.30 -16.03
CA GLU A 232 3.05 -7.91 -17.27
C GLU A 232 1.57 -7.59 -17.49
N LEU A 233 0.75 -7.68 -16.43
CA LEU A 233 -0.66 -7.30 -16.49
C LEU A 233 -0.84 -5.82 -16.86
N PHE A 234 -0.07 -4.91 -16.23
CA PHE A 234 -0.11 -3.49 -16.56
C PHE A 234 0.27 -3.24 -18.03
N LEU A 235 1.35 -3.83 -18.50
CA LEU A 235 1.86 -3.65 -19.87
C LEU A 235 0.93 -4.28 -20.92
N SER A 236 0.13 -5.28 -20.55
CA SER A 236 -0.94 -5.82 -21.38
C SER A 236 -2.17 -4.90 -21.49
N ASN A 237 -2.14 -3.72 -20.86
CA ASN A 237 -3.29 -2.82 -20.73
C ASN A 237 -4.53 -3.53 -20.14
N PHE A 238 -4.30 -4.41 -19.16
CA PHE A 238 -5.34 -5.21 -18.49
C PHE A 238 -6.17 -6.12 -19.40
N THR A 239 -5.66 -6.44 -20.59
CA THR A 239 -6.35 -7.33 -21.54
C THR A 239 -6.00 -8.81 -21.37
N ASP A 240 -4.89 -9.12 -20.69
CA ASP A 240 -4.48 -10.49 -20.44
C ASP A 240 -5.12 -11.06 -19.15
N TYR A 241 -6.24 -11.75 -19.32
CA TYR A 241 -6.93 -12.41 -18.21
C TYR A 241 -6.19 -13.62 -17.62
N ALA A 242 -5.20 -14.19 -18.32
CA ALA A 242 -4.35 -15.21 -17.72
C ALA A 242 -3.45 -14.58 -16.65
N LYS A 243 -2.93 -13.36 -16.90
CA LYS A 243 -2.12 -12.61 -15.94
C LYS A 243 -2.89 -12.20 -14.69
N PHE A 244 -4.18 -11.87 -14.83
CA PHE A 244 -5.06 -11.69 -13.66
C PHE A 244 -5.08 -12.92 -12.75
N ARG A 245 -5.28 -14.11 -13.32
CA ARG A 245 -5.35 -15.37 -12.57
C ARG A 245 -4.01 -15.73 -11.97
N GLU A 246 -2.94 -15.60 -12.74
CA GLU A 246 -1.58 -15.84 -12.30
C GLU A 246 -1.21 -14.95 -11.09
N LEU A 247 -1.60 -13.67 -11.14
CA LEU A 247 -1.37 -12.73 -10.04
C LEU A 247 -2.10 -13.14 -8.76
N VAL A 248 -3.35 -13.62 -8.87
CA VAL A 248 -4.10 -14.16 -7.72
C VAL A 248 -3.45 -15.42 -7.16
N VAL A 249 -2.98 -16.33 -8.03
CA VAL A 249 -2.29 -17.56 -7.62
C VAL A 249 -0.98 -17.25 -6.88
N HIS A 250 -0.14 -16.36 -7.42
CA HIS A 250 1.10 -15.97 -6.75
C HIS A 250 0.82 -15.23 -5.43
N GLY A 251 -0.19 -14.36 -5.40
CA GLY A 251 -0.61 -13.66 -4.17
C GLY A 251 -1.06 -14.64 -3.08
N TYR A 252 -1.89 -15.64 -3.43
CA TYR A 252 -2.26 -16.72 -2.52
C TYR A 252 -1.02 -17.49 -2.02
N ALA A 253 -0.12 -17.86 -2.94
CA ALA A 253 1.07 -18.64 -2.60
C ALA A 253 2.02 -17.89 -1.65
N VAL A 254 2.20 -16.57 -1.83
CA VAL A 254 2.96 -15.72 -0.89
C VAL A 254 2.33 -15.74 0.49
N LEU A 255 1.03 -15.46 0.58
CA LEU A 255 0.31 -15.41 1.86
C LEU A 255 0.36 -16.75 2.59
N HIS A 256 0.10 -17.84 1.87
CA HIS A 256 0.16 -19.19 2.42
C HIS A 256 1.58 -19.57 2.86
N GLY A 257 2.60 -19.19 2.07
CA GLY A 257 4.00 -19.37 2.44
C GLY A 257 4.37 -18.63 3.73
N CYS A 258 3.97 -17.37 3.86
CA CYS A 258 4.17 -16.59 5.08
C CYS A 258 3.46 -17.20 6.29
N LEU A 259 2.20 -17.62 6.14
CA LEU A 259 1.45 -18.28 7.23
C LEU A 259 2.14 -19.55 7.71
N ARG A 260 2.64 -20.39 6.78
CA ARG A 260 3.41 -21.58 7.15
C ARG A 260 4.76 -21.25 7.79
N ALA A 261 5.44 -20.21 7.32
CA ALA A 261 6.73 -19.80 7.88
C ALA A 261 6.58 -19.33 9.34
N ILE A 262 5.56 -18.52 9.64
CA ILE A 262 5.39 -17.99 10.99
C ILE A 262 5.06 -19.06 12.03
N GLN A 263 4.43 -20.17 11.62
CA GLN A 263 4.15 -21.31 12.48
C GLN A 263 5.43 -22.04 12.95
N ASN A 264 6.57 -21.82 12.29
CA ASN A 264 7.86 -22.43 12.65
C ASN A 264 8.79 -21.48 13.41
N ILE A 265 8.34 -20.26 13.74
CA ILE A 265 9.14 -19.24 14.46
C ILE A 265 9.06 -19.43 15.99
N HIS A 266 8.20 -20.35 16.45
CA HIS A 266 8.04 -20.78 17.84
C HIS A 266 8.28 -22.28 17.97
#